data_AF-A0A7K8B090-F1
#
_entry.id   AF-A0A7K8B090-F1
#
_cell.length_a   1.000
_cell.length_b   1.000
_cell.length_c   1.000
_cell.angle_alpha   90.00
_cell.angle_beta   90.00
_cell.angle_gamma   90.00
#
_symmetry.space_group_name_H-M   'P 1'
#
loop_
_entity.id
_entity.type
_entity.pdbx_description
1 polymer ?
#
loop_
_entity_poly.entity_id
_entity_poly.type
_entity_poly.pdbx_seq_one_letter_code
_entity_poly.pdbx_strand_id
1 'polypeptide(L)' 'MTYFVLFLGLCFVLGGLAVASNPSLYSGEVGLLLASIAGYGLLLSLGVSFVSLVLFMVYLGGMSVDCVYSLSLVADPF' A
#
# COMPACT_ATOMS: atom_id res chain seq x y z
N MET A 1 -20.54 -9.99 5.88
CA MET A 1 -19.10 -10.31 5.87
C MET A 1 -18.54 -10.45 4.46
N THR A 2 -19.17 -11.23 3.59
CA THR A 2 -18.71 -11.45 2.19
C THR A 2 -18.57 -10.16 1.38
N TYR A 3 -19.52 -9.22 1.45
CA TYR A 3 -19.44 -7.94 0.74
C TYR A 3 -18.28 -7.05 1.20
N PHE A 4 -17.91 -7.12 2.48
CA PHE A 4 -16.80 -6.34 3.04
C PHE A 4 -15.45 -6.86 2.53
N VAL A 5 -15.29 -8.19 2.47
CA VAL A 5 -14.11 -8.84 1.89
C VAL A 5 -14.00 -8.56 0.39
N LEU A 6 -15.12 -8.59 -0.36
CA LEU A 6 -15.13 -8.24 -1.78
C LEU A 6 -14.78 -6.77 -2.02
N PHE A 7 -15.29 -5.85 -1.21
CA PHE A 7 -14.96 -4.43 -1.29
C PHE A 7 -13.46 -4.19 -1.04
N LEU A 8 -12.90 -4.80 0.01
CA LEU A 8 -11.46 -4.74 0.29
C LEU A 8 -10.62 -5.36 -0.83
N GLY A 9 -11.05 -6.48 -1.40
CA GLY A 9 -10.41 -7.09 -2.56
C GLY A 9 -10.41 -6.18 -3.79
N LEU A 10 -11.49 -5.44 -4.01
CA LEU A 10 -11.60 -4.49 -5.12
C LEU A 10 -10.67 -3.29 -4.91
N CYS A 11 -10.59 -2.74 -3.68
CA CYS A 11 -9.60 -1.72 -3.33
C CYS A 11 -8.17 -2.23 -3.51
N PHE A 12 -7.88 -3.48 -3.15
CA PHE A 12 -6.56 -4.09 -3.33
C PHE A 12 -6.16 -4.17 -4.80
N VAL A 13 -7.07 -4.62 -5.67
CA VAL A 13 -6.83 -4.70 -7.11
C VAL A 13 -6.66 -3.31 -7.72
N LEU A 14 -7.48 -2.33 -7.35
CA LEU A 14 -7.35 -0.95 -7.84
C LEU A 14 -6.03 -0.30 -7.39
N GLY A 15 -5.60 -0.52 -6.14
CA GLY A 15 -4.31 -0.05 -5.65
C GLY A 15 -3.14 -0.70 -6.39
N GLY A 16 -3.20 -2.02 -6.65
CA GLY A 16 -2.21 -2.72 -7.46
C GLY A 16 -2.17 -2.25 -8.92
N LEU A 17 -3.34 -1.97 -9.50
CA LEU A 17 -3.45 -1.42 -10.85
C LEU A 17 -2.85 0.00 -10.93
N ALA A 18 -3.06 0.81 -9.90
CA ALA A 18 -2.44 2.13 -9.79
C ALA A 18 -0.91 2.02 -9.78
N VAL A 19 -0.33 1.09 -9.00
CA VAL A 19 1.13 0.84 -9.00
C VAL A 19 1.63 0.39 -10.38
N ALA A 20 0.89 -0.52 -11.03
CA ALA A 20 1.28 -1.08 -12.34
C ALA A 20 1.09 -0.10 -13.52
N SER A 21 0.30 0.96 -13.35
CA SER A 21 -0.02 1.94 -14.41
C SER A 21 1.14 2.90 -14.76
N ASN A 22 2.34 2.65 -14.25
CA ASN A 22 3.53 3.48 -14.40
C ASN A 22 3.32 4.94 -13.97
N PRO A 23 2.79 5.24 -12.76
CA PRO A 23 2.78 6.61 -12.28
C PRO A 23 4.20 7.03 -11.88
N SER A 24 4.47 8.33 -11.91
CA SER A 24 5.63 8.92 -11.24
C SER A 24 5.72 8.46 -9.76
N LEU A 25 6.93 8.48 -9.17
CA LEU A 25 7.23 7.97 -7.81
C LEU A 25 6.14 8.28 -6.77
N TYR A 26 5.64 9.52 -6.75
CA TYR A 26 4.62 9.96 -5.80
C TYR A 26 3.28 9.24 -5.96
N SER A 27 2.78 9.10 -7.19
CA SER A 27 1.47 8.48 -7.44
C SER A 27 1.53 6.95 -7.30
N GLY A 28 2.70 6.33 -7.54
CA GLY A 28 2.93 4.90 -7.29
C GLY A 28 2.87 4.55 -5.81
N GLU A 29 3.53 5.32 -4.96
CA GLU A 29 3.50 5.16 -3.50
C GLU A 29 2.08 5.27 -2.94
N VAL A 30 1.30 6.26 -3.39
CA VAL A 30 -0.09 6.43 -2.94
C VAL A 30 -0.93 5.20 -3.30
N GLY A 31 -0.72 4.61 -4.48
CA GLY A 31 -1.35 3.35 -4.88
C GLY A 31 -0.92 2.16 -4.01
N LEU A 32 0.36 2.10 -3.64
CA LEU A 32 0.92 1.03 -2.82
C LEU A 32 0.45 1.10 -1.36
N LEU A 33 0.31 2.31 -0.81
CA LEU A 33 -0.30 2.56 0.51
C LEU A 33 -1.75 2.06 0.53
N LEU A 34 -2.53 2.42 -0.49
CA LEU A 34 -3.94 2.03 -0.59
C LEU A 34 -4.10 0.51 -0.76
N ALA A 35 -3.27 -0.11 -1.59
CA ALA A 35 -3.22 -1.57 -1.75
C ALA A 35 -2.85 -2.26 -0.43
N SER A 36 -1.84 -1.76 0.27
CA SER A 36 -1.37 -2.35 1.52
C SER A 36 -2.47 -2.32 2.59
N ILE A 37 -3.12 -1.17 2.82
CA ILE A 37 -4.24 -1.02 3.77
C ILE A 37 -5.37 -2.01 3.44
N ALA A 38 -5.75 -2.13 2.18
CA ALA A 38 -6.78 -3.06 1.74
C ALA A 38 -6.37 -4.53 1.96
N GLY A 39 -5.11 -4.87 1.69
CA GLY A 39 -4.56 -6.21 1.92
C GLY A 39 -4.54 -6.59 3.41
N TYR A 40 -4.17 -5.66 4.30
CA TYR A 40 -4.22 -5.91 5.74
C TYR A 40 -5.65 -6.04 6.25
N GLY A 41 -6.59 -5.25 5.72
CA GLY A 41 -8.01 -5.41 6.01
C GLY A 41 -8.53 -6.82 5.66
N LEU A 42 -8.04 -7.41 4.56
CA LEU A 42 -8.36 -8.79 4.20
C LEU A 42 -7.78 -9.80 5.21
N LEU A 43 -6.49 -9.69 5.57
CA LEU A 43 -5.88 -10.60 6.55
C LEU A 43 -6.52 -10.48 7.95
N LEU A 44 -6.91 -9.27 8.35
CA LEU A 44 -7.66 -9.03 9.58
C LEU A 44 -9.03 -9.73 9.56
N SER A 45 -9.71 -9.71 8.41
CA SER A 45 -11.00 -10.41 8.25
C SER A 45 -10.89 -11.94 8.30
N LEU A 46 -9.70 -12.49 7.99
CA LEU A 46 -9.38 -13.92 8.10
C LEU A 46 -8.92 -14.34 9.50
N GLY A 47 -8.83 -13.40 10.46
CA GLY A 47 -8.41 -13.67 11.84
C GLY A 47 -6.89 -13.69 12.06
N VAL A 48 -6.09 -13.36 11.05
CA VAL A 48 -4.61 -13.38 11.13
C VAL A 48 -4.07 -11.98 11.48
N SER A 49 -4.52 -11.43 12.60
CA SER A 49 -4.30 -10.04 12.98
C SER A 49 -2.85 -9.70 13.35
N PHE A 50 -2.15 -10.59 14.04
CA PHE A 50 -0.76 -10.36 14.45
C PHE A 50 0.18 -10.28 13.24
N VAL A 51 0.06 -11.23 12.31
CA VAL A 51 0.90 -11.26 11.10
C VAL A 51 0.59 -10.07 10.19
N SER A 52 -0.68 -9.64 10.08
CA SER A 52 -1.02 -8.45 9.29
C SER A 52 -0.39 -7.17 9.85
N LEU A 53 -0.31 -7.03 11.18
CA LEU A 53 0.29 -5.85 11.81
C LEU A 53 1.81 -5.83 11.66
N VAL A 54 2.47 -6.98 11.75
CA VAL A 54 3.92 -7.09 11.50
C VAL A 54 4.24 -6.76 10.05
N LEU A 55 3.48 -7.31 9.11
CA LEU A 55 3.64 -7.00 7.69
C LEU A 55 3.36 -5.52 7.39
N PHE A 56 2.39 -4.90 8.06
CA PHE A 56 2.13 -3.45 7.98
C PHE A 56 3.33 -2.64 8.40
N MET A 57 3.88 -2.94 9.58
CA MET A 57 5.03 -2.19 10.10
C MET A 57 6.27 -2.32 9.23
N VAL A 58 6.55 -3.52 8.71
CA VAL A 58 7.76 -3.76 7.90
C VAL A 58 7.60 -3.24 6.47
N TYR A 59 6.49 -3.54 5.80
CA TYR A 59 6.31 -3.20 4.39
C TYR A 59 6.03 -1.71 4.19
N LEU A 60 5.12 -1.17 5.00
CA LEU A 60 4.68 0.21 4.91
C LEU A 60 5.71 1.15 5.54
N GLY A 61 6.42 0.72 6.61
CA GLY A 61 7.53 1.46 7.19
C GLY A 61 8.83 1.40 6.36
N GLY A 62 9.09 0.29 5.65
CA GLY A 62 10.28 0.16 4.81
C GLY A 62 10.17 0.91 3.48
N MET A 63 9.13 0.62 2.68
CA MET A 63 9.03 1.19 1.33
C MET A 63 8.78 2.70 1.32
N SER A 64 7.98 3.22 2.27
CA SER A 64 7.68 4.65 2.31
C SER A 64 8.90 5.51 2.64
N VAL A 65 9.84 5.00 3.44
CA VAL A 65 11.06 5.73 3.82
C VAL A 65 12.01 5.85 2.64
N ASP A 66 12.23 4.75 1.90
CA ASP A 66 13.10 4.76 0.72
C ASP A 66 12.55 5.65 -0.41
N CYS A 67 11.23 5.73 -0.53
CA CYS A 67 10.62 6.59 -1.53
C CYS A 67 10.63 8.08 -1.14
N VAL A 68 10.34 8.44 0.12
CA VAL A 68 10.47 9.83 0.59
C VAL A 68 11.93 10.29 0.50
N TYR A 69 12.88 9.40 0.76
CA TYR A 69 14.30 9.68 0.57
C TYR A 69 14.65 9.93 -0.90
N SER A 70 14.13 9.10 -1.82
CA SER A 70 14.33 9.28 -3.26
C SER A 70 13.64 10.54 -3.80
N LEU A 71 12.44 10.86 -3.30
CA LEU A 71 11.72 12.10 -3.61
C LEU A 71 12.48 13.34 -3.12
N SER A 72 13.11 13.28 -1.95
CA SER A 72 13.91 14.40 -1.42
C SER A 72 15.26 14.57 -2.13
N LEU A 73 15.82 13.51 -2.71
CA LEU A 73 17.01 13.57 -3.58
C LEU A 73 16.70 14.07 -5.01
N VAL A 74 15.52 13.73 -5.55
CA VAL A 74 15.09 14.16 -6.90
C VAL A 74 14.45 15.55 -6.86
N ALA A 75 14.02 16.02 -5.69
CA ALA A 75 13.64 17.41 -5.48
C ALA A 75 14.89 18.30 -5.53
N ASP A 76 15.43 18.52 -6.72
CA ASP A 76 16.21 19.71 -7.00
C ASP A 76 15.35 20.91 -6.55
N PRO A 77 15.90 21.82 -5.72
CA PRO A 77 15.15 22.96 -5.21
C PRO A 77 14.89 23.91 -6.37
N PHE A 78 13.70 23.83 -6.97
CA PHE A 78 13.14 24.94 -7.72
C PHE A 78 12.60 25.99 -6.73
#